data_AF-A0A432QEV4-F1
#
_entry.id   AF-A0A432QEV4-F1
#
_cell.length_a   1.000
_cell.length_b   1.000
_cell.length_c   1.000
_cell.angle_alpha   90.00
_cell.angle_beta   90.00
_cell.angle_gamma   90.00
#
_symmetry.space_group_name_H-M   'P 1'
#
loop_
_entity.id
_entity.type
_entity.pdbx_description
1 polymer ?
#
loop_
_entity_poly.entity_id
_entity_poly.type
_entity_poly.pdbx_seq_one_letter_code
_entity_poly.pdbx_strand_id
1 'polypeptide(L)' 'MNDTFLKACRGEKTDYTPVWFMRQAGRYLPQYQAVRGKVSFLELCKNPELCTEVTLQPIDIFGFDAAILFSDILI' A
#
# COMPACT_ATOMS: atom_id res chain seq x y z
N MET A 1 6.87 15.71 4.77
CA MET A 1 6.76 14.88 3.55
C MET A 1 7.86 13.83 3.64
N ASN A 2 7.53 12.54 3.64
CA ASN A 2 8.52 11.46 3.67
C ASN A 2 8.98 11.19 2.23
N ASP A 3 10.23 11.49 1.91
CA ASP A 3 10.87 11.23 0.62
C ASP A 3 12.06 10.26 0.73
N THR A 4 12.23 9.60 1.87
CA THR A 4 13.38 8.74 2.20
C THR A 4 13.53 7.60 1.21
N PHE A 5 12.42 6.96 0.81
CA PHE A 5 12.43 5.91 -0.22
C PHE A 5 12.98 6.42 -1.55
N LEU A 6 12.53 7.60 -2.00
CA LEU A 6 12.96 8.17 -3.28
C LEU A 6 14.43 8.59 -3.26
N LYS A 7 14.91 9.15 -2.14
CA LYS A 7 16.32 9.48 -1.94
C LYS A 7 17.20 8.23 -2.00
N ALA A 8 16.80 7.16 -1.32
CA ALA A 8 17.51 5.89 -1.37
C ALA A 8 17.55 5.32 -2.80
N CYS A 9 16.45 5.37 -3.55
CA CYS A 9 16.42 4.95 -4.95
C CYS A 9 17.36 5.76 -5.86
N ARG A 10 17.64 7.03 -5.52
CA ARG A 10 18.57 7.90 -6.24
C ARG A 10 20.03 7.79 -5.75
N GLY A 11 20.30 6.95 -4.75
CA GLY A 11 21.63 6.82 -4.16
C GLY A 11 22.04 8.02 -3.30
N GLU A 12 21.09 8.85 -2.88
CA GLU A 12 21.33 9.98 -1.99
C GLU A 12 21.47 9.51 -0.52
N LYS A 13 22.13 10.33 0.30
CA LYS A 13 22.23 10.08 1.74
C LYS A 13 20.84 10.16 2.38
N THR A 14 20.53 9.16 3.21
CA THR A 14 19.29 9.07 4.00
C THR A 14 19.62 8.89 5.48
N ASP A 15 18.73 9.33 6.36
CA ASP A 15 18.92 9.23 7.82
C ASP A 15 18.71 7.80 8.34
N TYR A 16 17.96 6.98 7.59
CA TYR A 16 17.70 5.58 7.86
C TYR A 16 17.42 4.82 6.55
N THR A 17 17.50 3.50 6.58
CA THR A 17 17.15 2.65 5.43
C THR A 17 15.62 2.54 5.29
N PRO A 18 15.02 2.98 4.18
CA PRO A 18 13.56 2.94 4.01
C PRO A 18 13.07 1.50 3.83
N VAL A 19 11.89 1.19 4.38
CA VAL A 19 11.29 -0.15 4.38
C VAL A 19 9.86 -0.12 3.85
N TRP A 20 9.54 -1.08 3.00
CA TRP A 20 8.20 -1.42 2.53
C TRP A 20 8.16 -2.91 2.14
N PHE A 21 6.96 -3.47 1.98
CA PHE A 21 6.81 -4.88 1.63
C PHE A 21 5.95 -5.06 0.38
N MET A 22 6.35 -5.99 -0.48
CA MET A 22 5.46 -6.48 -1.54
C MET A 22 4.21 -7.11 -0.92
N ARG A 23 3.04 -6.81 -1.49
CA ARG A 23 1.73 -7.23 -0.97
C ARG A 23 1.44 -6.74 0.46
N GLN A 24 1.91 -5.55 0.82
CA GLN A 24 1.60 -4.89 2.09
C GLN A 24 0.10 -4.70 2.34
N ALA A 25 -0.70 -4.49 1.28
CA ALA A 25 -2.16 -4.45 1.39
C ALA A 25 -2.72 -5.84 1.07
N GLY A 26 -3.07 -6.63 2.10
CA GLY A 26 -3.45 -8.02 1.89
C GLY A 26 -4.22 -8.66 3.03
N ARG A 27 -4.54 -9.94 2.84
CA ARG A 27 -5.43 -10.72 3.71
C ARG A 27 -4.95 -10.89 5.15
N TYR A 28 -3.71 -10.54 5.47
CA TYR A 28 -3.21 -10.59 6.84
C TYR A 28 -3.75 -9.44 7.70
N LEU A 29 -4.29 -8.37 7.08
CA LEU A 29 -4.89 -7.24 7.78
C LEU A 29 -6.40 -7.45 7.99
N PRO A 30 -6.89 -7.40 9.24
CA PRO A 30 -8.33 -7.44 9.52
C PRO A 30 -9.11 -6.32 8.81
N GLN A 31 -8.53 -5.13 8.68
CA GLN A 31 -9.12 -3.98 7.99
C GLN A 31 -9.32 -4.27 6.49
N TYR A 32 -8.33 -4.89 5.85
CA TYR A 32 -8.44 -5.34 4.47
C TYR A 32 -9.56 -6.39 4.31
N GLN A 33 -9.63 -7.37 5.22
CA GLN A 33 -10.68 -8.38 5.18
C GLN A 33 -12.08 -7.77 5.33
N ALA A 34 -12.24 -6.74 6.17
CA ALA A 34 -13.50 -6.04 6.38
C ALA A 34 -13.98 -5.31 5.11
N VAL A 35 -13.07 -4.73 4.33
CA VAL A 35 -13.39 -4.13 3.02
C VAL A 35 -13.71 -5.24 2.01
N ARG A 36 -12.84 -6.25 1.91
CA ARG A 36 -12.97 -7.35 0.94
C ARG A 36 -14.22 -8.22 1.15
N GLY A 37 -14.75 -8.26 2.37
CA GLY A 37 -16.01 -8.95 2.69
C GLY A 37 -17.27 -8.23 2.19
N LYS A 38 -17.17 -6.95 1.79
CA LYS A 38 -18.30 -6.14 1.34
C LYS A 38 -18.40 -6.01 -0.19
N VAL A 39 -17.27 -6.11 -0.88
CA VAL A 39 -17.18 -5.90 -2.34
C VAL A 39 -16.46 -7.05 -3.03
N SER A 40 -16.71 -7.24 -4.33
CA SER A 40 -15.93 -8.22 -5.11
C SER A 40 -14.48 -7.75 -5.33
N PHE A 41 -13.57 -8.65 -5.71
CA PHE A 41 -12.17 -8.26 -5.98
C PHE A 41 -12.06 -7.30 -7.16
N LEU A 42 -12.80 -7.57 -8.24
CA LEU A 42 -12.78 -6.72 -9.43
C LEU A 42 -13.35 -5.32 -9.13
N GLU A 43 -14.42 -5.25 -8.35
CA GLU A 43 -15.01 -4.00 -7.88
C GLU A 43 -14.05 -3.24 -6.98
N LEU A 44 -13.35 -3.94 -6.08
CA LEU A 44 -12.31 -3.35 -5.24
C LEU A 44 -11.22 -2.69 -6.11
N CYS A 45 -10.73 -3.37 -7.15
CA CYS A 45 -9.71 -2.82 -8.06
C CYS A 45 -10.22 -1.69 -8.97
N LYS A 46 -11.52 -1.67 -9.31
CA LYS A 46 -12.12 -0.67 -10.20
C LYS A 46 -12.68 0.56 -9.50
N ASN A 47 -12.84 0.51 -8.18
CA ASN A 47 -13.31 1.63 -7.38
C ASN A 47 -12.10 2.40 -6.81
N PRO A 48 -11.82 3.64 -7.28
CA PRO A 48 -10.67 4.41 -6.82
C PRO A 48 -10.68 4.66 -5.31
N GLU A 49 -11.84 4.92 -4.71
CA GLU A 49 -11.95 5.22 -3.27
C GLU A 49 -11.55 4.01 -2.43
N LEU A 50 -12.03 2.82 -2.78
CA LEU A 50 -11.71 1.58 -2.08
C LEU A 50 -10.25 1.14 -2.33
N CYS A 51 -9.75 1.32 -3.56
CA CYS A 51 -8.33 1.12 -3.88
C CYS A 51 -7.42 2.01 -3.03
N THR A 52 -7.76 3.29 -2.91
CA THR A 52 -7.01 4.24 -2.09
C THR A 52 -7.05 3.84 -0.63
N GLU A 53 -8.22 3.51 -0.08
CA GLU A 53 -8.36 3.05 1.31
C GLU A 53 -7.44 1.86 1.59
N VAL A 54 -7.54 0.81 0.78
CA VAL A 54 -6.74 -0.42 0.93
C VAL A 54 -5.24 -0.16 0.77
N THR A 55 -4.86 0.72 -0.14
CA THR A 55 -3.45 1.09 -0.38
C THR A 55 -2.84 1.83 0.80
N LEU A 56 -3.62 2.67 1.49
CA LEU A 56 -3.16 3.48 2.62
C LEU A 56 -3.14 2.72 3.95
N GLN A 57 -3.99 1.71 4.14
CA GLN A 57 -4.05 0.91 5.37
C GLN A 57 -2.67 0.50 5.93
N PRO A 58 -1.73 -0.07 5.15
CA PRO A 58 -0.43 -0.49 5.68
C PRO A 58 0.48 0.70 6.08
N ILE A 59 0.32 1.85 5.41
CA ILE A 59 1.03 3.08 5.73
C ILE A 59 0.56 3.62 7.07
N ASP A 60 -0.75 3.65 7.28
CA ASP A 60 -1.34 4.16 8.51
C ASP A 60 -1.07 3.24 9.72
N ILE A 61 -1.00 1.92 9.50
CA ILE A 61 -0.79 0.93 10.56
C ILE A 61 0.70 0.79 10.93
N PHE A 62 1.60 0.75 9.94
CA PHE A 62 3.01 0.40 10.15
C PHE A 62 3.99 1.54 9.86
N GLY A 63 3.56 2.62 9.22
CA GLY A 63 4.42 3.75 8.88
C GLY A 63 5.47 3.41 7.81
N PHE A 64 5.15 2.55 6.84
CA PHE A 64 6.09 2.23 5.75
C PHE A 64 6.45 3.47 4.92
N ASP A 65 7.65 3.46 4.35
CA ASP A 65 8.21 4.60 3.61
C ASP A 65 7.67 4.75 2.19
N ALA A 66 6.94 3.75 1.70
CA ALA A 66 6.36 3.74 0.36
C ALA A 66 5.03 3.00 0.34
N ALA A 67 4.08 3.54 -0.44
CA ALA A 67 2.83 2.87 -0.78
C ALA A 67 2.95 2.20 -2.15
N ILE A 68 2.50 0.96 -2.26
CA ILE A 68 2.31 0.27 -3.54
C ILE A 68 0.82 0.23 -3.88
N LEU A 69 0.48 0.68 -5.08
CA LEU A 69 -0.90 0.74 -5.56
C LEU A 69 -1.54 -0.65 -5.50
N PHE A 70 -2.70 -0.74 -4.84
CA PHE A 70 -3.52 -1.93 -4.88
C PHE A 70 -4.25 -2.03 -6.23
N SER A 71 -3.80 -2.94 -7.08
CA SER A 71 -4.46 -3.33 -8.33
C SER A 71 -4.11 -4.76 -8.68
N ASP A 72 -4.90 -5.39 -9.54
CA ASP A 72 -4.51 -6.61 -10.24
C ASP A 72 -3.73 -6.26 -11.51
N ILE A 73 -2.76 -7.09 -11.89
CA ILE A 73 -1.93 -6.87 -13.08
C ILE A 73 -2.56 -7.44 -14.37
N LEU A 74 -3.59 -8.28 -14.23
CA LEU A 74 -4.27 -8.95 -15.34
C LEU A 74 -5.52 -8.18 -15.81
N ILE A 75 -5.82 -7.05 -15.19
CA ILE A 75 -6.91 -6.12 -15.54
C ILE A 75 -6.34 -4.97 -16.35
#